data_AF-A0A966TMU0-F1
#
_entry.id   AF-A0A966TMU0-F1
#
_cell.length_a   1.000
_cell.length_b   1.000
_cell.length_c   1.000
_cell.angle_alpha   90.00
_cell.angle_beta   90.00
_cell.angle_gamma   90.00
#
_symmetry.space_group_name_H-M   'P 1'
#
loop_
_entity.id
_entity.type
_entity.pdbx_description
1 polymer ?
#
loop_
_entity_poly.entity_id
_entity_poly.type
_entity_poly.pdbx_seq_one_letter_code
_entity_poly.pdbx_strand_id
1 'polypeptide(L)'
;MEPSLYPAPLGLNAIDEPMELEIEIEDPESVSIATDGIEITLEPERDQPEDHDANLAEFVDDRELASIASDLIEDFETDQSSRKEWVDTYVDGLKLLGMKYEERTEPWPGACGVFYPLLSEAAVRFQAESIMETFPASGPVKTQIVGKLTKEKEEAAERVKEDMNWRLTEQMPEYRPEHEKMLWSLALAGSAFKKVYYDPSLGRQVSMFIPAEDIVVPYGASDLRSSP
;
A
#
# COMPACT_ATOMS: atom_id res chain seq x y z
N MET A 1 -37.31 -20.26 -93.86
CA MET A 1 -38.06 -19.76 -92.69
C MET A 1 -37.56 -20.52 -91.49
N GLU A 2 -36.80 -19.85 -90.63
CA GLU A 2 -36.97 -19.93 -89.17
C GLU A 2 -36.39 -18.64 -88.56
N PRO A 3 -37.19 -17.86 -87.81
CA PRO A 3 -36.80 -16.62 -87.15
C PRO A 3 -36.49 -16.80 -85.65
N SER A 4 -35.48 -16.04 -85.21
CA SER A 4 -35.06 -15.60 -83.85
C SER A 4 -35.09 -16.58 -82.65
N LEU A 5 -33.91 -16.75 -82.04
CA LEU A 5 -33.54 -17.73 -81.01
C LEU A 5 -33.35 -17.14 -79.60
N TYR A 6 -33.97 -16.01 -79.24
CA TYR A 6 -33.76 -15.40 -77.92
C TYR A 6 -35.07 -15.04 -77.21
N PRO A 7 -35.62 -15.92 -76.35
CA PRO A 7 -36.51 -15.51 -75.27
C PRO A 7 -35.71 -14.91 -74.09
N ALA A 8 -36.30 -13.91 -73.44
CA ALA A 8 -35.72 -13.05 -72.41
C ALA A 8 -35.53 -13.74 -71.03
N PRO A 9 -34.59 -13.27 -70.19
CA PRO A 9 -34.27 -13.86 -68.88
C PRO A 9 -35.44 -13.75 -67.88
N LEU A 10 -35.74 -14.86 -67.20
CA LEU A 10 -36.73 -14.93 -66.13
C LEU A 10 -36.25 -14.16 -64.89
N GLY A 11 -37.11 -13.27 -64.40
CA GLY A 11 -36.84 -12.34 -63.31
C GLY A 11 -36.78 -12.98 -61.92
N LEU A 12 -36.47 -12.10 -60.96
CA LEU A 12 -36.10 -12.26 -59.55
C LEU A 12 -37.11 -12.98 -58.63
N ASN A 13 -37.66 -14.12 -59.04
CA ASN A 13 -38.61 -14.93 -58.26
C ASN A 13 -38.07 -16.36 -58.01
N ALA A 14 -36.74 -16.56 -58.07
CA ALA A 14 -36.08 -17.84 -57.85
C ALA A 14 -35.30 -17.92 -56.53
N ILE A 15 -35.54 -16.99 -55.60
CA ILE A 15 -34.90 -16.97 -54.27
C ILE A 15 -35.99 -17.11 -53.21
N ASP A 16 -36.80 -18.16 -53.35
CA ASP A 16 -37.79 -18.57 -52.35
C ASP A 16 -37.38 -19.97 -51.83
N GLU A 17 -36.11 -20.09 -51.43
CA GLU A 17 -35.68 -21.17 -50.55
C GLU A 17 -35.63 -20.61 -49.13
N PRO A 18 -36.40 -21.18 -48.17
CA PRO A 18 -36.27 -20.80 -46.78
C PRO A 18 -34.91 -21.28 -46.28
N MET A 19 -34.06 -20.34 -45.86
CA MET A 19 -32.84 -20.64 -45.13
C MET A 19 -33.24 -21.26 -43.79
N GLU A 20 -32.98 -22.55 -43.60
CA GLU A 20 -33.19 -23.23 -42.32
C GLU A 20 -32.18 -22.68 -41.30
N LEU A 21 -32.64 -21.77 -40.44
CA LEU A 21 -31.91 -21.31 -39.26
C LEU A 21 -32.13 -22.34 -38.16
N GLU A 22 -31.13 -23.20 -37.92
CA GLU A 22 -31.10 -24.09 -36.78
C GLU A 22 -30.48 -23.33 -35.59
N ILE A 23 -31.31 -22.93 -34.63
CA ILE A 23 -30.87 -22.29 -33.39
C ILE A 23 -30.87 -23.37 -32.31
N GLU A 24 -29.69 -23.82 -31.91
CA GLU A 24 -29.51 -24.76 -30.81
C GLU A 24 -29.15 -23.96 -29.55
N ILE A 25 -30.05 -23.93 -28.57
CA ILE A 25 -29.86 -23.22 -27.30
C ILE A 25 -29.42 -24.27 -26.26
N GLU A 26 -28.11 -24.43 -26.07
CA GLU A 26 -27.57 -25.35 -25.05
C GLU A 26 -27.48 -24.71 -23.65
N ASP A 27 -27.39 -23.38 -23.54
CA ASP A 27 -27.26 -22.66 -22.26
C ASP A 27 -27.97 -21.28 -22.33
N PRO A 28 -28.85 -20.88 -21.38
CA PRO A 28 -29.54 -19.59 -21.43
C PRO A 28 -28.63 -18.34 -21.46
N GLU A 29 -27.32 -18.49 -21.21
CA GLU A 29 -26.37 -17.38 -21.13
C GLU A 29 -25.40 -17.28 -22.32
N SER A 30 -25.40 -18.22 -23.28
CA SER A 30 -24.58 -18.10 -24.50
C SER A 30 -25.39 -18.47 -25.74
N VAL A 31 -25.28 -17.64 -26.79
CA VAL A 31 -25.97 -17.88 -28.07
C VAL A 31 -24.91 -18.15 -29.12
N SER A 32 -24.90 -19.36 -29.66
CA SER A 32 -24.09 -19.75 -30.82
C SER A 32 -24.93 -19.55 -32.09
N ILE A 33 -24.44 -18.72 -33.00
CA ILE A 33 -25.07 -18.52 -34.32
C ILE A 33 -24.12 -19.12 -35.36
N ALA A 34 -24.56 -20.19 -36.02
CA ALA A 34 -23.83 -20.81 -37.12
C ALA A 34 -24.44 -20.38 -38.46
N THR A 35 -23.65 -19.76 -39.33
CA THR A 35 -24.02 -19.56 -40.74
C THR A 35 -22.77 -19.62 -41.63
N ASP A 36 -22.84 -20.45 -42.67
CA ASP A 36 -21.89 -20.55 -43.79
C ASP A 36 -20.40 -20.47 -43.40
N GLY A 37 -19.97 -21.37 -42.51
CA GLY A 37 -18.56 -21.56 -42.14
C GLY A 37 -17.99 -20.57 -41.12
N ILE A 38 -18.83 -19.72 -40.53
CA ILE A 38 -18.44 -18.80 -39.45
C ILE A 38 -19.27 -19.13 -38.21
N GLU A 39 -18.57 -19.52 -37.15
CA GLU A 39 -19.13 -19.74 -35.81
C GLU A 39 -18.93 -18.46 -34.99
N ILE A 40 -20.04 -17.81 -34.60
CA ILE A 40 -20.00 -16.62 -33.73
C ILE A 40 -20.56 -17.03 -32.38
N THR A 41 -19.70 -17.07 -31.37
CA THR A 41 -20.05 -17.29 -29.97
C THR A 41 -20.21 -15.94 -29.29
N LEU A 42 -21.44 -15.59 -28.88
CA LEU A 42 -21.69 -14.42 -28.04
C LEU A 42 -21.63 -14.85 -26.56
N GLU A 43 -20.55 -14.46 -25.89
CA GLU A 43 -20.42 -14.57 -24.43
C GLU A 43 -20.96 -13.28 -23.77
N PRO A 44 -21.59 -13.36 -22.58
CA PRO A 44 -22.04 -12.18 -21.86
C PRO A 44 -20.85 -11.30 -21.50
N GLU A 45 -20.95 -10.02 -21.84
CA GLU A 45 -19.92 -9.04 -21.49
C GLU A 45 -19.83 -8.97 -19.96
N ARG A 46 -18.63 -9.23 -19.40
CA ARG A 46 -18.40 -9.10 -17.96
C ARG A 46 -18.70 -7.66 -17.56
N ASP A 47 -19.52 -7.48 -16.51
CA ASP A 47 -19.82 -6.16 -15.97
C ASP A 47 -18.50 -5.41 -15.73
N GLN A 48 -18.37 -4.22 -16.32
CA GLN A 48 -17.19 -3.38 -16.10
C GLN A 48 -17.47 -2.46 -14.91
N PRO A 49 -16.47 -2.16 -14.07
CA PRO A 49 -16.64 -1.18 -13.01
C PRO A 49 -17.02 0.18 -13.62
N GLU A 50 -18.24 0.64 -13.34
CA GLU A 50 -18.73 1.94 -13.84
C GLU A 50 -18.09 3.13 -13.11
N ASP A 51 -17.66 2.94 -11.86
CA ASP A 51 -17.02 3.95 -11.01
C ASP A 51 -15.52 3.69 -10.81
N HIS A 52 -14.72 4.76 -10.77
CA HIS A 52 -13.27 4.71 -10.51
C HIS A 52 -12.93 4.05 -9.16
N ASP A 53 -13.82 4.15 -8.17
CA ASP A 53 -13.62 3.63 -6.82
C ASP A 53 -14.32 2.26 -6.60
N ALA A 54 -14.75 1.60 -7.68
CA ALA A 54 -15.42 0.31 -7.60
C ALA A 54 -14.47 -0.81 -7.13
N ASN A 55 -15.01 -1.76 -6.37
CA ASN A 55 -14.26 -2.90 -5.88
C ASN A 55 -13.94 -3.88 -7.01
N LEU A 56 -12.71 -3.84 -7.51
CA LEU A 56 -12.25 -4.69 -8.61
C LEU A 56 -12.32 -6.19 -8.30
N ALA A 57 -12.32 -6.59 -7.02
CA ALA A 57 -12.42 -7.99 -6.65
C ALA A 57 -13.76 -8.63 -7.05
N GLU A 58 -14.83 -7.85 -7.23
CA GLU A 58 -16.14 -8.36 -7.65
C GLU A 58 -16.22 -8.66 -9.15
N PHE A 59 -15.26 -8.19 -9.93
CA PHE A 59 -15.22 -8.30 -11.39
C PHE A 59 -14.12 -9.25 -11.90
N VAL A 60 -13.26 -9.74 -10.99
CA VAL A 60 -12.18 -10.69 -11.29
C VAL A 60 -12.67 -12.11 -11.01
N ASP A 61 -12.25 -13.06 -11.86
CA ASP A 61 -12.63 -14.46 -11.69
C ASP A 61 -12.07 -15.05 -10.39
N ASP A 62 -12.85 -15.89 -9.71
CA ASP A 62 -12.47 -16.52 -8.44
C ASP A 62 -11.13 -17.27 -8.52
N ARG A 63 -10.81 -17.85 -9.69
CA ARG A 63 -9.53 -18.54 -9.90
C ARG A 63 -8.35 -17.58 -9.96
N GLU A 64 -8.53 -16.42 -10.58
CA GLU A 64 -7.51 -15.37 -10.64
C GLU A 64 -7.32 -14.74 -9.26
N LEU A 65 -8.42 -14.45 -8.53
CA LEU A 65 -8.37 -14.00 -7.14
C LEU A 65 -7.62 -14.99 -6.24
N ALA A 66 -7.88 -16.29 -6.38
CA ALA A 66 -7.20 -17.31 -5.60
C ALA A 66 -5.70 -17.39 -5.91
N SER A 67 -5.31 -17.21 -7.18
CA SER A 67 -3.89 -17.14 -7.57
C SER A 67 -3.21 -15.93 -6.93
N ILE A 68 -3.80 -14.74 -7.08
CA ILE A 68 -3.26 -13.49 -6.51
C ILE A 68 -3.15 -13.61 -4.98
N ALA A 69 -4.18 -14.16 -4.33
CA ALA A 69 -4.16 -14.37 -2.88
C ALA A 69 -3.04 -15.33 -2.46
N SER A 70 -2.81 -16.41 -3.21
CA SER A 70 -1.72 -17.34 -2.94
C SER A 70 -0.35 -16.67 -3.07
N ASP A 71 -0.15 -15.90 -4.15
CA ASP A 71 1.10 -15.18 -4.41
C ASP A 71 1.38 -14.16 -3.29
N LEU A 72 0.38 -13.35 -2.90
CA LEU A 72 0.50 -12.37 -1.82
C LEU A 72 0.79 -13.00 -0.46
N ILE A 73 0.22 -14.18 -0.18
CA ILE A 73 0.51 -14.91 1.07
C ILE A 73 1.95 -15.42 1.07
N GLU A 74 2.42 -15.99 -0.05
CA GLU A 74 3.80 -16.47 -0.19
C GLU A 74 4.82 -15.33 -0.07
N ASP A 75 4.54 -14.18 -0.69
CA ASP A 75 5.37 -12.98 -0.57
C ASP A 75 5.41 -12.48 0.89
N PHE A 76 4.26 -12.42 1.56
CA PHE A 76 4.19 -12.02 2.97
C PHE A 76 4.94 -12.97 3.90
N GLU A 77 4.81 -14.29 3.70
CA GLU A 77 5.55 -15.29 4.47
C GLU A 77 7.06 -15.19 4.22
N THR A 78 7.46 -14.94 2.97
CA THR A 78 8.86 -14.71 2.58
C THR A 78 9.42 -13.49 3.29
N ASP A 79 8.71 -12.36 3.27
CA ASP A 79 9.13 -11.14 3.94
C ASP A 79 9.21 -11.31 5.45
N GLN A 80 8.22 -11.99 6.05
CA GLN A 80 8.22 -12.30 7.47
C GLN A 80 9.43 -13.17 7.85
N SER A 81 9.76 -14.17 7.02
CA SER A 81 10.92 -15.03 7.26
C SER A 81 12.24 -14.27 7.15
N SER A 82 12.33 -13.30 6.23
CA SER A 82 13.54 -12.50 6.00
C SER A 82 13.93 -11.66 7.22
N ARG A 83 12.94 -11.18 8.00
CA ARG A 83 13.15 -10.36 9.20
C ARG A 83 13.30 -11.16 10.50
N LYS A 84 13.25 -12.48 10.45
CA LYS A 84 13.29 -13.33 11.67
C LYS A 84 14.53 -13.09 12.52
N GLU A 85 15.71 -13.01 11.89
CA GLU A 85 16.97 -12.76 12.58
C GLU A 85 16.99 -11.38 13.28
N TRP A 86 16.43 -10.37 12.62
CA TRP A 86 16.27 -9.03 13.21
C TRP A 86 15.30 -9.05 14.40
N VAL A 87 14.15 -9.75 14.28
CA VAL A 87 13.18 -9.89 15.39
C VAL A 87 13.82 -10.58 16.59
N ASP A 88 14.54 -11.68 16.36
CA ASP A 88 15.22 -12.42 17.43
C ASP A 88 16.25 -11.53 18.15
N THR A 89 17.06 -10.78 17.38
CA THR A 89 18.02 -9.80 17.91
C THR A 89 17.33 -8.68 18.70
N TYR A 90 16.21 -8.17 18.21
CA TYR A 90 15.44 -7.13 18.87
C TYR A 90 14.88 -7.61 20.22
N VAL A 91 14.28 -8.81 20.25
CA VAL A 91 13.77 -9.43 21.48
C VAL A 91 14.88 -9.65 22.50
N ASP A 92 16.04 -10.14 22.06
CA ASP A 92 17.20 -10.33 22.95
C ASP A 92 17.78 -9.00 23.45
N GLY A 93 17.80 -7.97 22.60
CA GLY A 93 18.15 -6.61 22.98
C GLY A 93 17.24 -6.04 24.08
N LEU A 94 15.93 -6.23 23.97
CA LEU A 94 14.96 -5.82 24.99
C LEU A 94 15.17 -6.54 26.34
N LYS A 95 15.54 -7.83 26.32
CA LYS A 95 15.89 -8.57 27.53
C LYS A 95 17.16 -8.01 28.18
N LEU A 96 18.19 -7.72 27.38
CA LEU A 96 19.45 -7.14 27.88
C LEU A 96 19.27 -5.75 28.50
N LEU A 97 18.33 -4.97 27.99
CA LEU A 97 17.94 -3.66 28.54
C LEU A 97 17.18 -3.76 29.87
N GLY A 98 16.80 -4.97 30.30
CA GLY A 98 16.09 -5.20 31.56
C GLY A 98 14.65 -4.71 31.56
N MET A 99 14.05 -4.51 30.38
CA MET A 99 12.65 -4.07 30.25
C MET A 99 11.65 -5.16 30.65
N LYS A 100 12.09 -6.43 30.70
CA LYS A 100 11.30 -7.56 31.16
C LYS A 100 11.93 -8.13 32.42
N TYR A 101 11.12 -8.28 33.47
CA TYR A 101 11.53 -8.97 34.69
C TYR A 101 11.52 -10.47 34.42
N GLU A 102 12.70 -11.09 34.40
CA GLU A 102 12.84 -12.55 34.34
C GLU A 102 13.06 -13.08 35.76
N GLU A 103 12.19 -13.98 36.22
CA GLU A 103 12.42 -14.73 37.45
C GLU A 103 13.59 -15.68 37.22
N ARG A 104 14.78 -15.29 37.67
CA ARG A 104 15.95 -16.16 37.63
C ARG A 104 15.92 -17.15 38.78
N THR A 105 16.21 -18.40 38.45
CA THR A 105 16.42 -19.50 39.41
C THR A 105 17.90 -19.72 39.74
N GLU A 106 18.81 -19.09 38.99
CA GLU A 106 20.26 -19.13 39.22
C GLU A 106 20.80 -17.72 39.51
N PRO A 107 21.67 -17.54 40.53
CA PRO A 107 22.20 -18.56 41.46
C PRO A 107 21.22 -19.05 42.53
N TRP A 108 20.08 -18.37 42.74
CA TRP A 108 18.94 -18.84 43.55
C TRP A 108 17.62 -18.25 43.00
N PRO A 109 16.46 -18.87 43.30
CA PRO A 109 15.15 -18.33 42.93
C PRO A 109 14.95 -16.90 43.45
N GLY A 110 14.63 -15.98 42.53
CA GLY A 110 14.47 -14.56 42.82
C GLY A 110 15.77 -13.75 42.80
N ALA A 111 16.86 -14.30 42.25
CA ALA A 111 18.06 -13.51 42.02
C ALA A 111 17.81 -12.43 40.95
N CYS A 112 18.06 -11.16 41.28
CA CYS A 112 17.96 -10.07 40.30
C CYS A 112 19.10 -10.17 39.27
N GLY A 113 18.74 -10.11 37.98
CA GLY A 113 19.72 -9.87 36.93
C GLY A 113 20.36 -8.48 37.08
N VAL A 114 21.68 -8.41 36.91
CA VAL A 114 22.37 -7.13 36.71
C VAL A 114 22.25 -6.82 35.22
N PHE A 115 21.36 -5.89 34.88
CA PHE A 115 21.27 -5.34 33.53
C PHE A 115 22.25 -4.18 33.40
N TYR A 116 22.76 -3.92 32.20
CA TYR A 116 23.66 -2.80 31.95
C TYR A 116 22.83 -1.52 31.76
N PRO A 117 22.77 -0.59 32.75
CA PRO A 117 21.97 0.62 32.62
C PRO A 117 22.48 1.57 31.55
N LEU A 118 23.74 1.41 31.11
CA LEU A 118 24.39 2.25 30.11
C LEU A 118 23.65 2.25 28.76
N LEU A 119 23.08 1.11 28.35
CA LEU A 119 22.34 1.03 27.09
C LEU A 119 21.01 1.78 27.18
N SER A 120 20.28 1.61 28.28
CA SER A 120 19.04 2.35 28.53
C SER A 120 19.30 3.85 28.68
N GLU A 121 20.36 4.24 29.38
CA GLU A 121 20.80 5.63 29.48
C GLU A 121 21.17 6.21 28.11
N ALA A 122 21.91 5.47 27.29
CA ALA A 122 22.26 5.88 25.93
C ALA A 122 21.02 6.06 25.05
N ALA A 123 20.03 5.17 25.15
CA ALA A 123 18.76 5.29 24.43
C ALA A 123 17.97 6.53 24.89
N VAL A 124 17.89 6.79 26.20
CA VAL A 124 17.23 7.98 26.75
C VAL A 124 17.93 9.25 26.28
N ARG A 125 19.27 9.24 26.31
CA ARG A 125 20.08 10.37 25.87
C ARG A 125 19.92 10.64 24.37
N PHE A 126 19.94 9.59 23.55
CA PHE A 126 19.68 9.70 22.11
C PHE A 126 18.31 10.31 21.84
N GLN A 127 17.27 9.82 22.51
CA GLN A 127 15.91 10.34 22.34
C GLN A 127 15.82 11.81 22.76
N ALA A 128 16.41 12.19 23.90
CA ALA A 128 16.40 13.55 24.40
C ALA A 128 17.18 14.54 23.51
N GLU A 129 18.36 14.16 23.03
CA GLU A 129 19.17 14.98 22.13
C GLU A 129 18.51 15.08 20.75
N SER A 130 18.01 13.96 20.21
CA SER A 130 17.39 13.93 18.89
C SER A 130 16.10 14.74 18.83
N ILE A 131 15.25 14.72 19.87
CA ILE A 131 14.02 15.51 19.86
C ILE A 131 14.32 17.02 19.92
N MET A 132 15.33 17.44 20.67
CA MET A 132 15.73 18.86 20.72
C MET A 132 16.24 19.35 19.36
N GLU A 133 16.95 18.49 18.62
CA GLU A 133 17.51 18.85 17.32
C GLU A 133 16.46 18.80 16.20
N THR A 134 15.58 17.80 16.22
CA THR A 134 14.55 17.59 15.18
C THR A 134 13.29 18.43 15.41
N PHE A 135 12.96 18.73 16.66
CA PHE A 135 11.78 19.50 17.06
C PHE A 135 12.16 20.62 18.04
N PRO A 136 12.96 21.61 17.60
CA PRO A 136 13.38 22.72 18.44
C PRO A 136 12.19 23.64 18.77
N ALA A 137 12.35 24.45 19.82
CA ALA A 137 11.33 25.43 20.23
C ALA A 137 11.00 26.48 19.15
N SER A 138 11.91 26.73 18.20
CA SER A 138 11.69 27.60 17.04
C SER A 138 10.86 26.96 15.92
N GLY A 139 10.50 25.69 16.07
CA GLY A 139 9.76 24.91 15.09
C GLY A 139 10.65 24.03 14.20
N PRO A 140 10.19 22.83 13.82
CA PRO A 140 10.97 21.87 13.03
C PRO A 140 11.20 22.30 11.58
N VAL A 141 10.37 23.20 11.03
CA VAL A 141 10.41 23.56 9.60
C VAL A 141 11.35 24.75 9.38
N LYS A 142 12.30 24.54 8.46
CA LYS A 142 13.22 25.56 7.95
C LYS A 142 13.00 25.71 6.45
N THR A 143 13.00 26.95 5.96
CA THR A 143 12.82 27.25 4.53
C THR A 143 14.14 27.64 3.88
N GLN A 144 14.36 27.18 2.65
CA GLN A 144 15.50 27.55 1.83
C GLN A 144 15.00 28.10 0.49
N ILE A 145 15.44 29.29 0.12
CA ILE A 145 15.07 29.91 -1.15
C ILE A 145 16.03 29.44 -2.23
N VAL A 146 15.50 28.77 -3.25
CA VAL A 146 16.28 28.32 -4.40
C VAL A 146 16.29 29.39 -5.49
N GLY A 147 17.49 29.79 -5.94
CA GLY A 147 17.68 30.76 -7.02
C GLY A 147 17.82 32.20 -6.53
N LYS A 148 17.36 33.17 -7.34
CA LYS A 148 17.48 34.60 -7.00
C LYS A 148 16.64 34.96 -5.78
N LEU A 149 17.29 35.59 -4.80
CA LEU A 149 16.67 36.15 -3.61
C LEU A 149 15.91 37.43 -4.00
N THR A 150 14.59 37.39 -3.84
CA THR A 150 13.69 38.52 -4.08
C THR A 150 12.85 38.70 -2.83
N LYS A 151 12.55 39.95 -2.44
CA LYS A 151 11.77 40.27 -1.24
C LYS A 151 10.44 39.49 -1.16
N GLU A 152 9.74 39.34 -2.29
CA GLU A 152 8.49 38.56 -2.36
C GLU A 152 8.68 37.08 -1.99
N LYS A 153 9.83 36.48 -2.35
CA LYS A 153 10.15 35.08 -2.03
C LYS A 153 10.58 34.92 -0.58
N GLU A 154 11.25 35.92 0.00
CA GLU A 154 11.57 35.94 1.42
C GLU A 154 10.29 36.00 2.26
N GLU A 155 9.38 36.92 1.92
CA GLU A 155 8.08 37.02 2.60
C GLU A 155 7.24 35.75 2.42
N ALA A 156 7.25 35.14 1.24
CA ALA A 156 6.56 33.87 1.02
C ALA A 156 7.17 32.71 1.82
N ALA A 157 8.51 32.65 1.90
CA ALA A 157 9.21 31.63 2.68
C ALA A 157 8.88 31.75 4.17
N GLU A 158 8.90 32.95 4.75
CA GLU A 158 8.57 33.12 6.17
C GLU A 158 7.11 32.74 6.45
N ARG A 159 6.16 33.12 5.58
CA ARG A 159 4.75 32.70 5.74
C ARG A 159 4.58 31.17 5.71
N VAL A 160 5.25 30.48 4.78
CA VAL A 160 5.19 29.02 4.69
C VAL A 160 5.81 28.38 5.93
N LYS A 161 6.94 28.92 6.40
CA LYS A 161 7.61 28.45 7.61
C LYS A 161 6.72 28.61 8.85
N GLU A 162 6.10 29.78 9.02
CA GLU A 162 5.19 30.06 10.13
C GLU A 162 3.95 29.14 10.08
N ASP A 163 3.31 29.00 8.92
CA ASP A 163 2.13 28.13 8.75
C ASP A 163 2.45 26.67 9.05
N MET A 164 3.54 26.13 8.49
CA MET A 164 3.91 24.73 8.70
C MET A 164 4.33 24.44 10.14
N ASN A 165 5.06 25.37 10.79
CA ASN A 165 5.40 25.23 12.20
C ASN A 165 4.15 25.27 13.07
N TRP A 166 3.24 26.23 12.82
CA TRP A 166 1.95 26.31 13.53
C TRP A 166 1.12 25.03 13.40
N ARG A 167 1.07 24.42 12.20
CA ARG A 167 0.38 23.14 12.01
C ARG A 167 0.98 22.03 12.87
N LEU A 168 2.30 21.88 12.86
CA LEU A 168 2.98 20.80 13.59
C LEU A 168 2.98 21.01 15.11
N THR A 169 3.00 22.25 15.59
CA THR A 169 3.09 22.54 17.04
C THR A 169 1.73 22.72 17.70
N GLU A 170 0.77 23.38 17.04
CA GLU A 170 -0.52 23.75 17.64
C GLU A 170 -1.67 22.90 17.09
N GLN A 171 -1.73 22.68 15.77
CA GLN A 171 -2.85 21.95 15.14
C GLN A 171 -2.75 20.43 15.33
N MET A 172 -1.53 19.90 15.49
CA MET A 172 -1.23 18.48 15.64
C MET A 172 -0.62 18.16 17.02
N PRO A 173 -1.39 18.24 18.12
CA PRO A 173 -0.86 18.01 19.47
C PRO A 173 -0.24 16.62 19.67
N GLU A 174 -0.69 15.62 18.91
CA GLU A 174 -0.17 14.25 18.94
C GLU A 174 1.20 14.10 18.26
N TYR A 175 1.59 15.03 17.39
CA TYR A 175 2.78 14.87 16.55
C TYR A 175 4.06 14.72 17.36
N ARG A 176 4.23 15.55 18.39
CA ARG A 176 5.44 15.53 19.23
C ARG A 176 5.54 14.26 20.07
N PRO A 177 4.51 13.86 20.86
CA PRO A 177 4.54 12.58 21.59
C PRO A 177 4.80 11.37 20.69
N GLU A 178 4.16 11.32 19.51
CA GLU A 178 4.37 10.24 18.53
C GLU A 178 5.80 10.25 17.98
N HIS A 179 6.36 11.43 17.72
CA HIS A 179 7.75 11.56 17.27
C HIS A 179 8.76 11.17 18.35
N GLU A 180 8.51 11.54 19.61
CA GLU A 180 9.33 11.13 20.75
C GLU A 180 9.31 9.61 20.95
N LYS A 181 8.13 8.99 20.81
CA LYS A 181 7.97 7.52 20.86
C LYS A 181 8.70 6.82 19.70
N MET A 182 8.62 7.40 18.50
CA MET A 182 9.35 6.91 17.34
C MET A 182 10.87 6.96 17.55
N LEU A 183 11.42 8.07 18.08
CA LEU A 183 12.85 8.22 18.36
C LEU A 183 13.33 7.22 19.43
N TRP A 184 12.51 6.97 20.45
CA TRP A 184 12.78 5.91 21.42
C TRP A 184 12.86 4.54 20.75
N SER A 185 11.86 4.18 19.93
CA SER A 185 11.86 2.92 19.21
C SER A 185 13.04 2.82 18.24
N LEU A 186 13.41 3.91 17.56
CA LEU A 186 14.53 3.95 16.63
C LEU A 186 15.86 3.64 17.32
N ALA A 187 16.05 4.16 18.54
CA ALA A 187 17.25 3.89 19.34
C ALA A 187 17.40 2.40 19.70
N LEU A 188 16.29 1.69 19.87
CA LEU A 188 16.26 0.31 20.32
C LEU A 188 16.22 -0.70 19.16
N ALA A 189 15.38 -0.42 18.16
CA ALA A 189 15.06 -1.33 17.07
C ALA A 189 15.91 -1.06 15.80
N GLY A 190 16.57 0.10 15.74
CA GLY A 190 17.35 0.55 14.57
C GLY A 190 16.51 1.06 13.41
N SER A 191 15.22 0.71 13.36
CA SER A 191 14.26 1.20 12.38
C SER A 191 12.98 1.69 13.07
N ALA A 192 12.35 2.69 12.46
CA ALA A 192 11.08 3.24 12.91
C ALA A 192 10.35 3.85 11.72
N PHE A 193 9.04 3.69 11.67
CA PHE A 193 8.23 4.13 10.55
C PHE A 193 7.17 5.13 11.00
N LYS A 194 6.79 6.02 10.09
CA LYS A 194 5.79 7.05 10.34
C LYS A 194 4.84 7.12 9.16
N LYS A 195 3.55 6.94 9.42
CA LYS A 195 2.50 7.01 8.40
C LYS A 195 1.87 8.39 8.43
N VAL A 196 1.99 9.10 7.32
CA VAL A 196 1.38 10.41 7.12
C VAL A 196 0.19 10.24 6.19
N TYR A 197 -1.00 10.62 6.66
CA TYR A 197 -2.24 10.51 5.88
C TYR A 197 -3.20 11.64 6.25
N TYR A 198 -4.18 11.89 5.38
CA TYR A 198 -5.26 12.82 5.67
C TYR A 198 -6.38 12.05 6.39
N ASP A 199 -6.76 12.50 7.58
CA ASP A 199 -7.87 11.92 8.33
C ASP A 199 -9.16 12.70 7.99
N PRO A 200 -10.14 12.08 7.30
CA PRO A 200 -11.40 12.75 6.94
C PRO A 200 -12.24 13.17 8.16
N SER A 201 -12.11 12.47 9.28
CA SER A 201 -12.86 12.74 10.51
C SER A 201 -12.31 13.97 11.24
N LEU A 202 -10.98 14.10 11.26
CA LEU A 202 -10.30 15.25 11.87
C LEU A 202 -10.14 16.43 10.90
N GLY A 203 -10.35 16.20 9.60
CA GLY A 203 -10.23 17.23 8.55
C GLY A 203 -8.81 17.79 8.41
N ARG A 204 -7.78 17.01 8.77
CA ARG A 204 -6.37 17.43 8.77
C ARG A 204 -5.42 16.26 8.54
N GLN A 205 -4.15 16.57 8.25
CA GLN A 205 -3.11 15.55 8.19
C GLN A 205 -2.79 15.02 9.60
N VAL A 206 -2.57 13.72 9.68
CA VAL A 206 -2.13 13.01 10.88
C VAL A 206 -0.84 12.26 10.55
N SER A 207 0.06 12.19 11.52
CA SER A 207 1.36 11.52 11.39
C SER A 207 1.55 10.58 12.59
N MET A 208 1.21 9.30 12.40
CA MET A 208 1.30 8.28 13.46
C MET A 208 2.59 7.48 13.35
N PHE A 209 3.18 7.16 14.51
CA PHE A 209 4.28 6.20 14.58
C PHE A 209 3.74 4.77 14.39
N ILE A 210 4.44 3.99 13.57
CA ILE A 210 4.20 2.56 13.41
C ILE A 210 5.44 1.81 13.89
N PRO A 211 5.31 0.95 14.92
CA PRO A 211 6.38 0.07 15.35
C PRO A 211 6.96 -0.74 14.20
N ALA A 212 8.27 -0.97 14.20
CA ALA A 212 8.93 -1.77 13.17
C ALA A 212 8.41 -3.22 13.12
N GLU A 213 7.86 -3.72 14.24
CA GLU A 213 7.21 -5.03 14.29
C GLU A 213 5.92 -5.11 13.46
N ASP A 214 5.19 -4.02 13.32
CA ASP A 214 3.89 -3.94 12.64
C ASP A 214 4.01 -3.70 11.12
N ILE A 215 5.24 -3.54 10.60
CA ILE A 215 5.52 -3.34 9.18
C ILE A 215 6.28 -4.53 8.61
N VAL A 216 5.69 -5.15 7.59
CA VAL A 216 6.29 -6.25 6.83
C VAL A 216 6.70 -5.70 5.48
N VAL A 217 8.00 -5.65 5.26
CA VAL A 217 8.67 -5.18 4.04
C VAL A 217 9.93 -6.03 3.89
N PRO A 218 10.38 -6.36 2.67
CA PRO A 218 11.62 -7.08 2.47
C PRO A 218 12.78 -6.35 3.14
N TYR A 219 13.55 -7.05 4.00
CA TYR A 219 14.59 -6.42 4.81
C TYR A 219 15.70 -5.74 3.99
N GLY A 220 15.92 -6.20 2.75
CA GLY A 220 16.90 -5.63 1.82
C GLY A 220 16.38 -4.46 0.95
N ALA A 221 15.09 -4.11 1.05
CA ALA A 221 14.52 -3.05 0.21
C ALA A 221 15.06 -1.68 0.63
N SER A 222 15.58 -0.93 -0.36
CA SER A 222 16.14 0.41 -0.12
C SER A 222 15.06 1.49 -0.02
N ASP A 223 13.91 1.27 -0.64
CA ASP A 223 12.76 2.17 -0.64
C ASP A 223 11.46 1.36 -0.78
N LEU A 224 10.39 1.81 -0.13
CA LEU A 224 9.08 1.14 -0.16
C LEU A 224 8.49 1.07 -1.58
N ARG A 225 8.84 2.02 -2.46
CA ARG A 225 8.42 2.05 -3.86
C ARG A 225 9.20 1.08 -4.74
N SER A 226 10.35 0.60 -4.25
CA SER A 226 11.21 -0.37 -4.92
C SER A 226 11.10 -1.77 -4.32
N SER A 227 10.27 -1.93 -3.28
CA SER A 227 9.87 -3.24 -2.80
C SER A 227 9.07 -3.94 -3.91
N PRO A 228 9.38 -5.21 -4.23
CA PRO A 228 8.51 -6.04 -5.07
C PRO A 228 7.09 -6.11 -4.50
#